data_AF-A0A6I6SIF1-F1
#
_entry.id   AF-A0A6I6SIF1-F1
#
_cell.length_a   1.000
_cell.length_b   1.000
_cell.length_c   1.000
_cell.angle_alpha   90.00
_cell.angle_beta   90.00
_cell.angle_gamma   90.00
#
_symmetry.space_group_name_H-M   'P 1'
#
loop_
_entity.id
_entity.type
_entity.pdbx_description
1 polymer ?
#
loop_
_entity_poly.entity_id
_entity_poly.type
_entity_poly.pdbx_seq_one_letter_code
_entity_poly.pdbx_strand_id
1 'polypeptide(L)' 'MSNADMPAMPVTQDQDTTRTIGLTKREHFAAMAMQGYLSGQLAWCGNGEFLTVSDKEAAKEAVAYADALLAELERTS' A
#
# COMPACT_ATOMS: atom_id res chain seq x y z
N MET A 1 17.91 -5.44 3.12
CA MET A 1 16.68 -4.75 2.69
C MET A 1 15.52 -5.67 3.00
N SER A 2 14.46 -5.18 3.63
CA SER A 2 13.24 -5.96 3.80
C SER A 2 12.51 -6.08 2.46
N ASN A 3 11.57 -7.03 2.32
CA ASN A 3 10.77 -7.14 1.09
C ASN A 3 10.03 -5.82 0.81
N ALA A 4 9.59 -5.15 1.88
CA ALA A 4 8.92 -3.86 1.85
C ALA A 4 9.72 -2.76 1.13
N ASP A 5 11.05 -2.71 1.35
CA ASP A 5 11.94 -1.67 0.82
C ASP A 5 12.35 -1.89 -0.64
N MET A 6 12.05 -3.07 -1.20
CA MET A 6 12.41 -3.40 -2.58
C MET A 6 11.51 -2.63 -3.58
N PRO A 7 11.99 -2.34 -4.79
CA PRO A 7 11.15 -1.76 -5.84
C PRO A 7 9.93 -2.64 -6.12
N ALA A 8 8.77 -2.01 -6.26
CA ALA A 8 7.55 -2.68 -6.73
C ALA A 8 7.69 -3.17 -8.18
N MET A 9 8.33 -2.35 -9.01
CA MET A 9 8.64 -2.67 -10.41
C MET A 9 10.12 -2.39 -10.66
N PRO A 10 11.00 -3.39 -10.49
CA PRO A 10 12.41 -3.19 -10.76
C PRO A 10 12.62 -2.90 -12.25
N VAL A 11 13.20 -1.75 -12.57
CA VAL A 11 13.66 -1.43 -13.91
C VAL A 11 15.12 -1.86 -14.01
N THR A 12 15.44 -2.79 -14.91
CA THR A 12 16.82 -3.07 -15.29
C THR A 12 17.27 -1.98 -16.25
N GLN A 13 17.77 -0.87 -15.72
CA GLN A 13 18.51 0.09 -16.53
C GLN A 13 19.98 -0.32 -16.56
N ASP A 14 20.60 -0.25 -17.73
CA ASP A 14 22.01 -0.59 -17.94
C ASP A 14 22.92 -0.09 -16.81
N GLN A 15 23.45 -1.09 -16.09
CA GLN A 15 24.69 -1.18 -15.29
C GLN A 15 25.18 -0.08 -14.35
N ASP A 16 24.57 1.10 -14.17
CA ASP A 16 25.22 2.10 -13.29
C ASP A 16 24.32 3.07 -12.50
N THR A 17 23.14 2.62 -12.08
CA THR A 17 22.38 3.35 -11.06
C THR A 17 21.97 2.42 -9.92
N THR A 18 22.77 2.44 -8.84
CA THR A 18 22.43 1.84 -7.53
C THR A 18 21.22 2.52 -6.86
N ARG A 19 20.57 3.46 -7.54
CA ARG A 19 19.35 4.13 -7.11
C ARG A 19 18.15 3.41 -7.70
N THR A 20 17.39 2.77 -6.82
CA THR A 20 16.02 2.36 -7.12
C THR A 20 15.18 3.61 -7.39
N ILE A 21 14.68 3.77 -8.61
CA ILE A 21 13.77 4.86 -8.99
C ILE A 21 12.35 4.29 -9.02
N GLY A 22 11.45 4.87 -8.21
CA GLY A 22 10.05 4.50 -8.17
C GLY A 22 9.56 4.09 -6.78
N LEU A 23 8.34 3.56 -6.74
CA LEU A 23 7.71 3.12 -5.49
C LEU A 23 8.35 1.84 -4.96
N THR A 24 8.52 1.80 -3.64
CA THR A 24 8.74 0.56 -2.90
C THR A 24 7.49 -0.34 -2.97
N LYS A 25 7.65 -1.64 -2.71
CA LYS A 25 6.51 -2.58 -2.64
C LYS A 25 5.48 -2.11 -1.61
N ARG A 26 5.93 -1.61 -0.47
CA ARG A 26 5.06 -1.07 0.58
C ARG A 26 4.24 0.12 0.10
N GLU A 27 4.88 1.10 -0.53
CA GLU A 27 4.19 2.29 -1.06
C GLU A 27 3.19 1.92 -2.16
N HIS A 28 3.57 0.99 -3.05
CA HIS A 28 2.68 0.52 -4.10
C HIS A 28 1.45 -0.21 -3.55
N PHE A 29 1.64 -1.13 -2.60
CA PHE A 29 0.52 -1.83 -1.95
C PHE A 29 -0.36 -0.90 -1.13
N ALA A 30 0.22 0.06 -0.41
CA ALA A 30 -0.55 1.06 0.32
C ALA A 30 -1.37 1.94 -0.64
N ALA A 31 -0.82 2.34 -1.79
CA ALA A 31 -1.56 3.08 -2.81
C ALA A 31 -2.76 2.28 -3.36
N MET A 32 -2.58 0.99 -3.64
CA MET A 32 -3.68 0.13 -4.10
C MET A 32 -4.76 -0.06 -3.02
N ALA A 33 -4.36 -0.28 -1.76
CA ALA A 33 -5.29 -0.39 -0.64
C ALA A 33 -6.08 0.91 -0.44
N MET A 34 -5.41 2.06 -0.51
CA MET A 34 -6.04 3.38 -0.44
C MET A 34 -7.02 3.59 -1.59
N GLN A 35 -6.65 3.23 -2.83
CA GLN A 35 -7.56 3.29 -3.97
C GLN A 35 -8.81 2.43 -3.76
N GLY A 36 -8.65 1.20 -3.27
CA GLY A 36 -9.77 0.33 -2.92
C GLY A 36 -10.66 0.91 -1.82
N TYR A 37 -10.05 1.49 -0.79
CA TYR A 37 -10.76 2.11 0.34
C TYR A 37 -11.57 3.34 -0.08
N LEU A 38 -10.99 4.19 -0.93
CA LEU A 38 -11.62 5.42 -1.44
C LEU A 38 -12.67 5.15 -2.53
N SER A 39 -12.54 4.06 -3.29
CA SER A 39 -13.51 3.67 -4.33
C SER A 39 -14.64 2.78 -3.81
N GLY A 40 -14.40 2.07 -2.71
CA GLY A 40 -15.35 1.17 -2.09
C GLY A 40 -16.44 1.88 -1.29
N GLN A 41 -17.52 1.15 -1.06
CA GLN A 41 -18.69 1.55 -0.26
C GLN A 41 -18.38 1.67 1.26
N LEU A 42 -17.11 1.64 1.68
CA LEU A 42 -16.65 1.81 3.06
C LEU A 42 -16.52 3.28 3.51
N ALA A 43 -16.90 4.22 2.64
CA ALA A 43 -17.41 5.51 3.11
C ALA A 43 -18.70 5.34 3.96
N TRP A 44 -19.35 4.18 3.92
CA TRP A 44 -20.62 3.92 4.60
C TRP A 44 -20.52 2.64 5.41
N CYS A 45 -20.71 2.75 6.73
CA CYS A 45 -21.55 1.87 7.55
C CYS A 45 -21.44 2.29 9.02
N GLY A 46 -22.24 3.30 9.38
CA GLY A 46 -22.67 3.54 10.74
C GLY A 46 -24.10 4.04 10.68
N ASN A 47 -25.07 3.17 10.98
CA ASN A 47 -26.43 3.54 11.35
C ASN A 47 -27.29 4.25 10.26
N GLY A 48 -26.86 4.23 8.99
CA GLY A 48 -27.52 4.99 7.92
C GLY A 48 -27.05 6.44 7.79
N GLU A 49 -26.03 6.85 8.54
CA GLU A 49 -25.36 8.14 8.38
C GLU A 49 -24.08 7.98 7.53
N PHE A 50 -23.89 8.91 6.61
CA PHE A 50 -22.76 8.98 5.70
C PHE A 50 -21.52 9.43 6.49
N LEU A 51 -20.84 8.52 7.16
CA LEU A 51 -19.60 8.84 7.87
C LEU A 51 -18.42 8.74 6.89
N THR A 52 -18.06 9.89 6.31
CA THR A 52 -16.79 10.01 5.59
C THR A 52 -15.65 9.71 6.57
N VAL A 53 -14.95 8.60 6.35
CA VAL A 53 -13.75 8.23 7.10
C VAL A 53 -12.74 9.37 6.99
N SER A 54 -12.10 9.75 8.09
CA SER A 54 -11.13 10.84 8.04
C SER A 54 -9.94 10.46 7.15
N ASP A 55 -9.36 11.42 6.41
CA ASP A 55 -8.19 11.19 5.56
C ASP A 55 -7.04 10.49 6.32
N LYS A 56 -6.93 10.77 7.62
CA LYS A 56 -5.93 10.17 8.50
C LYS A 56 -6.18 8.68 8.76
N GLU A 57 -7.43 8.27 8.92
CA GLU A 57 -7.80 6.87 9.11
C GLU A 57 -7.62 6.10 7.81
N ALA A 58 -8.08 6.65 6.68
CA ALA A 58 -7.88 6.03 5.37
C ALA A 58 -6.39 5.78 5.07
N ALA A 59 -5.52 6.76 5.37
CA ALA A 59 -4.08 6.60 5.21
C ALA A 59 -3.48 5.54 6.14
N LYS A 60 -3.92 5.48 7.40
CA LYS A 60 -3.44 4.48 8.37
C LYS A 60 -3.84 3.06 7.96
N GLU A 61 -5.11 2.86 7.59
CA GLU A 61 -5.62 1.56 7.19
C GLU A 61 -4.92 1.06 5.92
N ALA A 62 -4.74 1.92 4.93
CA ALA A 62 -4.02 1.57 3.70
C ALA A 62 -2.59 1.06 3.97
N VAL A 63 -1.87 1.71 4.88
CA VAL A 63 -0.53 1.28 5.30
C VAL A 63 -0.60 -0.05 6.08
N ALA A 64 -1.56 -0.22 6.97
CA ALA A 64 -1.73 -1.45 7.73
C ALA A 64 -2.00 -2.66 6.83
N TYR A 65 -2.84 -2.50 5.79
CA TYR A 65 -3.07 -3.55 4.79
C TYR A 65 -1.79 -3.90 4.02
N ALA A 66 -0.98 -2.90 3.63
CA ALA A 66 0.27 -3.14 2.95
C ALA A 66 1.27 -3.92 3.82
N ASP A 67 1.40 -3.53 5.10
CA ASP A 67 2.30 -4.19 6.05
C ASP A 67 1.86 -5.64 6.34
N ALA A 68 0.55 -5.87 6.49
CA ALA A 68 0.00 -7.22 6.69
C ALA A 68 0.23 -8.14 5.47
N LEU A 69 0.02 -7.63 4.25
CA LEU A 69 0.28 -8.38 3.03
C LEU A 69 1.77 -8.73 2.90
N LEU A 70 2.66 -7.78 3.15
CA LEU A 70 4.10 -8.00 3.06
C LEU A 70 4.57 -9.06 4.07
N ALA A 71 4.07 -9.01 5.31
CA ALA A 71 4.38 -10.01 6.32
C ALA A 71 3.93 -11.42 5.91
N GLU A 72 2.74 -11.55 5.32
CA GLU A 72 2.25 -12.84 4.83
C GLU A 72 3.08 -13.36 3.66
N LEU A 73 3.44 -12.49 2.71
CA LEU A 73 4.29 -12.87 1.59
C LEU A 73 5.68 -13.33 2.06
N GLU A 74 6.30 -12.63 3.01
CA GLU A 74 7.57 -13.05 3.62
C GLU A 74 7.45 -14.40 4.35
N ARG A 75 6.29 -14.69 4.96
CA ARG A 75 6.02 -15.98 5.60
C ARG A 75 5.90 -17.14 4.61
N THR A 76 5.40 -16.86 3.39
CA THR A 76 5.12 -17.87 2.36
C THR A 76 6.18 -17.98 1.25
N SER A 77 7.22 -17.14 1.28
CA SER A 77 8.29 -17.10 0.27
C SER A 77 9.50 -17.96 0.62
#